data_AF-A0A357CZ80-F1
#
_entry.id   AF-A0A357CZ80-F1
#
_cell.length_a   1.000
_cell.length_b   1.000
_cell.length_c   1.000
_cell.angle_alpha   90.00
_cell.angle_beta   90.00
_cell.angle_gamma   90.00
#
_symmetry.space_group_name_H-M   'P 1'
#
loop_
_entity.id
_entity.type
_entity.pdbx_description
1 polymer ?
#
loop_
_entity_poly.entity_id
_entity_poly.type
_entity_poly.pdbx_seq_one_letter_code
_entity_poly.pdbx_strand_id
1 'polypeptide(L)'
;MNEARAAKYSEEFGFAANYSDFNIMLDEEKPDVVCVVTPVEATFGIVSKVMKRGFAVLLEKPPGKDGQEVRELLSISKRYNIPNRVAFNRRFMPLVRKL
;
A
#
# COMPACT_ATOMS: atom_id res chain seq x y z
N MET A 1 -8.93 4.06 -13.77
CA MET A 1 -7.93 2.96 -13.78
C MET A 1 -8.15 2.13 -15.05
N ASN A 2 -7.19 1.31 -15.50
CA ASN A 2 -7.28 0.60 -16.79
C ASN A 2 -7.57 -0.91 -16.55
N GLU A 3 -8.80 -1.33 -16.86
CA GLU A 3 -9.30 -2.71 -16.66
C GLU A 3 -8.50 -3.75 -17.45
N ALA A 4 -8.24 -3.48 -18.73
CA ALA A 4 -7.49 -4.41 -19.59
C ALA A 4 -6.09 -4.71 -19.05
N ARG A 5 -5.42 -3.69 -18.46
CA ARG A 5 -4.11 -3.89 -17.82
C ARG A 5 -4.21 -4.72 -16.54
N ALA A 6 -5.25 -4.51 -15.72
CA ALA A 6 -5.45 -5.28 -14.49
C ALA A 6 -5.76 -6.75 -14.80
N ALA A 7 -6.64 -7.01 -15.77
CA ALA A 7 -6.99 -8.36 -16.21
C ALA A 7 -5.76 -9.12 -16.74
N LYS A 8 -4.95 -8.49 -17.61
CA LYS A 8 -3.72 -9.10 -18.13
C LYS A 8 -2.74 -9.45 -17.02
N TYR A 9 -2.51 -8.54 -16.08
CA TYR A 9 -1.59 -8.80 -14.96
C TYR A 9 -2.10 -9.92 -14.04
N SER A 10 -3.43 -9.97 -13.82
CA SER A 10 -4.07 -11.04 -13.06
C SER A 10 -3.82 -12.40 -13.68
N GLU A 11 -4.01 -12.53 -14.99
CA GLU A 11 -3.79 -13.76 -15.75
C GLU A 11 -2.31 -14.17 -15.76
N GLU A 12 -1.40 -13.22 -16.02
CA GLU A 12 0.04 -13.46 -16.11
C GLU A 12 0.64 -14.00 -14.80
N PHE A 13 0.17 -13.49 -13.66
CA PHE A 13 0.72 -13.82 -12.33
C PHE A 13 -0.20 -14.70 -11.47
N GLY A 14 -1.36 -15.12 -11.99
CA GLY A 14 -2.27 -16.05 -11.32
C GLY A 14 -3.05 -15.46 -10.14
N PHE A 15 -3.40 -14.16 -10.18
CA PHE A 15 -4.29 -13.56 -9.18
C PHE A 15 -5.74 -13.99 -9.39
N ALA A 16 -6.43 -14.32 -8.30
CA ALA A 16 -7.80 -14.83 -8.31
C ALA A 16 -8.86 -13.80 -8.75
N ALA A 17 -8.61 -12.52 -8.50
CA ALA A 17 -9.50 -11.41 -8.82
C ALA A 17 -8.69 -10.18 -9.22
N ASN A 18 -9.31 -9.28 -10.00
CA ASN A 18 -8.74 -8.00 -10.37
C ASN A 18 -9.81 -6.90 -10.36
N TYR A 19 -9.36 -5.67 -10.09
CA TYR A 19 -10.25 -4.54 -9.85
C TYR A 19 -9.72 -3.26 -10.52
N SER A 20 -10.63 -2.49 -11.12
CA SER A 20 -10.35 -1.13 -11.59
C SER A 20 -10.64 -0.05 -10.55
N ASP A 21 -11.25 -0.40 -9.42
CA ASP A 21 -11.43 0.46 -8.24
C ASP A 21 -11.02 -0.29 -6.97
N PHE A 22 -10.00 0.22 -6.28
CA PHE A 22 -9.53 -0.42 -5.05
C PHE A 22 -10.53 -0.29 -3.90
N ASN A 23 -11.47 0.65 -3.94
CA ASN A 23 -12.51 0.74 -2.89
C ASN A 23 -13.40 -0.50 -2.93
N ILE A 24 -13.82 -0.91 -4.13
CA ILE A 24 -14.58 -2.14 -4.34
C ILE A 24 -13.77 -3.36 -3.87
N MET A 25 -12.50 -3.44 -4.27
CA MET A 25 -11.59 -4.51 -3.81
C MET A 25 -11.55 -4.61 -2.27
N LEU A 26 -11.42 -3.48 -1.56
CA LEU A 26 -11.39 -3.49 -0.10
C LEU A 26 -12.73 -3.91 0.53
N ASP A 27 -13.86 -3.56 -0.10
CA ASP A 27 -15.20 -3.94 0.39
C ASP A 27 -15.48 -5.44 0.20
N GLU A 28 -15.05 -6.01 -0.93
CA GLU A 28 -15.27 -7.42 -1.27
C GLU A 28 -14.25 -8.34 -0.62
N GLU A 29 -12.95 -8.06 -0.79
CA GLU A 29 -11.87 -8.96 -0.38
C GLU A 29 -11.53 -8.85 1.11
N LYS A 30 -11.76 -7.67 1.71
CA LYS A 30 -11.45 -7.36 3.13
C LYS A 30 -10.07 -7.90 3.57
N PRO A 31 -8.99 -7.54 2.86
CA PRO A 31 -7.68 -8.15 3.06
C PRO A 31 -7.10 -7.82 4.44
N ASP A 32 -6.30 -8.72 5.02
CA ASP A 32 -5.56 -8.43 6.26
C ASP A 32 -4.55 -7.28 6.07
N VAL A 33 -3.92 -7.23 4.89
CA VAL A 33 -2.88 -6.25 4.54
C VAL A 33 -3.03 -5.84 3.08
N VAL A 34 -2.83 -4.55 2.80
CA VAL A 34 -2.80 -3.99 1.46
C VAL A 34 -1.37 -3.58 1.10
N CYS A 35 -0.86 -4.16 0.01
CA CYS A 35 0.41 -3.76 -0.57
C CYS A 35 0.21 -2.61 -1.57
N VAL A 36 0.72 -1.42 -1.25
CA VAL A 36 0.59 -0.23 -2.10
C VAL A 36 1.87 0.00 -2.88
N VAL A 37 1.84 -0.33 -4.17
CA VAL A 37 2.95 -0.22 -5.13
C VAL A 37 2.53 0.75 -6.24
N THR A 38 2.57 2.05 -5.93
CA THR A 38 2.07 3.11 -6.82
C THR A 38 3.11 4.21 -7.03
N PRO A 39 2.98 5.02 -8.11
CA PRO A 39 3.74 6.27 -8.22
C PRO A 39 3.57 7.12 -6.97
N VAL A 40 4.63 7.84 -6.58
CA VAL A 40 4.71 8.58 -5.31
C VAL A 40 3.58 9.62 -5.18
N GLU A 41 3.15 10.20 -6.29
CA GLU A 41 2.08 11.19 -6.37
C GLU A 41 0.73 10.63 -5.92
N ALA A 42 0.50 9.33 -6.09
CA ALA A 42 -0.73 8.64 -5.70
C ALA A 42 -0.64 7.98 -4.32
N THR A 43 0.57 7.68 -3.84
CA THR A 43 0.82 6.91 -2.60
C THR A 43 0.09 7.51 -1.41
N PHE A 44 0.24 8.82 -1.15
CA PHE A 44 -0.41 9.47 -0.01
C PHE A 44 -1.93 9.28 -0.01
N GLY A 45 -2.57 9.55 -1.16
CA GLY A 45 -4.02 9.47 -1.29
C GLY A 45 -4.57 8.05 -1.08
N ILE A 46 -3.88 7.04 -1.62
CA ILE A 46 -4.29 5.64 -1.50
C ILE A 46 -4.07 5.14 -0.09
N VAL A 47 -2.86 5.31 0.45
CA VAL A 47 -2.50 4.83 1.80
C VAL A 47 -3.38 5.47 2.87
N SER A 48 -3.64 6.78 2.76
CA SER A 48 -4.53 7.50 3.66
C SER A 48 -5.93 6.88 3.70
N LYS A 49 -6.51 6.56 2.53
CA LYS A 49 -7.82 5.94 2.42
C LYS A 49 -7.83 4.52 2.99
N VAL A 50 -6.85 3.71 2.63
CA VAL A 50 -6.72 2.33 3.10
C VAL A 50 -6.63 2.28 4.64
N MET A 51 -5.76 3.10 5.24
CA MET A 51 -5.63 3.17 6.70
C MET A 51 -6.91 3.68 7.37
N LYS A 52 -7.55 4.73 6.83
CA LYS A 52 -8.82 5.24 7.38
C LYS A 52 -9.95 4.21 7.35
N ARG A 53 -9.86 3.23 6.44
CA ARG A 53 -10.79 2.09 6.34
C ARG A 53 -10.43 0.90 7.24
N GLY A 54 -9.36 0.98 8.03
CA GLY A 54 -9.03 -0.05 9.01
C GLY A 54 -8.00 -1.09 8.55
N PHE A 55 -7.49 -0.99 7.32
CA PHE A 55 -6.62 -2.01 6.75
C PHE A 55 -5.14 -1.71 6.98
N ALA A 56 -4.37 -2.73 7.39
CA ALA A 56 -2.93 -2.61 7.52
C ALA A 56 -2.26 -2.40 6.15
N VAL A 57 -1.13 -1.68 6.13
CA VAL A 57 -0.49 -1.27 4.86
C VAL A 57 0.99 -1.61 4.81
N LEU A 58 1.42 -2.27 3.74
CA LEU A 58 2.81 -2.29 3.28
C LEU A 58 2.93 -1.37 2.07
N LEU A 59 3.63 -0.25 2.19
CA LEU A 59 3.75 0.75 1.12
C LEU A 59 5.18 0.77 0.57
N GLU A 60 5.31 0.90 -0.75
CA GLU A 60 6.61 1.08 -1.39
C GLU A 60 7.28 2.39 -0.99
N LYS A 61 8.61 2.44 -1.14
CA LYS A 61 9.38 3.66 -0.94
C LYS A 61 9.38 4.53 -2.21
N PRO A 62 9.38 5.87 -2.08
CA PRO A 62 9.24 6.64 -0.84
C PRO A 62 7.79 6.68 -0.34
N PRO A 63 7.57 6.86 0.99
CA PRO A 63 6.23 6.81 1.60
C PRO A 63 5.34 8.03 1.32
N GLY A 64 5.87 9.04 0.64
CA GLY A 64 5.19 10.28 0.26
C GLY A 64 6.16 11.15 -0.55
N LYS A 65 5.64 12.19 -1.20
CA LYS A 65 6.47 13.08 -2.05
C LYS A 65 7.35 14.02 -1.23
N ASP A 66 6.95 14.30 0.00
CA ASP A 66 7.63 15.19 0.93
C ASP A 66 7.40 14.77 2.39
N GLY A 67 8.07 15.45 3.32
CA GLY A 67 7.95 15.16 4.74
C GLY A 67 6.59 15.51 5.35
N GLN A 68 5.80 16.38 4.73
CA GLN A 68 4.47 16.74 5.23
C GLN A 68 3.49 15.58 5.01
N GLU A 69 3.47 15.00 3.81
CA GLU A 69 2.64 13.81 3.52
C GLU A 69 2.98 12.65 4.46
N VAL A 70 4.27 12.41 4.71
CA VAL A 70 4.71 11.33 5.60
C VAL A 70 4.28 11.56 7.05
N ARG A 71 4.36 12.81 7.54
CA ARG A 71 3.87 13.15 8.89
C ARG A 71 2.35 13.00 9.01
N GLU A 72 1.62 13.34 7.96
CA GLU A 72 0.17 13.18 7.91
C GLU A 72 -0.22 11.68 7.90
N LEU A 73 0.47 10.83 7.13
CA LEU A 73 0.25 9.38 7.18
C LEU A 73 0.56 8.79 8.57
N LEU A 74 1.61 9.29 9.25
CA LEU A 74 1.90 8.89 10.62
C LEU A 74 0.78 9.30 11.59
N SER A 75 0.22 10.50 11.43
CA SER A 75 -0.94 10.97 12.20
C SER A 75 -2.15 10.08 12.00
N ILE A 76 -2.45 9.74 10.73
CA ILE A 76 -3.55 8.83 10.38
C ILE A 76 -3.34 7.45 10.98
N SER A 77 -2.16 6.85 10.81
CA SER A 77 -1.84 5.55 11.41
C SER A 77 -2.08 5.54 12.92
N LYS A 78 -1.62 6.58 13.64
CA LYS A 78 -1.83 6.70 15.08
C LYS A 78 -3.31 6.87 15.44
N ARG A 79 -4.04 7.73 14.72
CA ARG A 79 -5.46 8.00 14.97
C ARG A 79 -6.34 6.77 14.78
N TYR A 80 -6.08 5.98 13.73
CA TYR A 80 -6.87 4.80 13.39
C TYR A 80 -6.28 3.50 13.96
N ASN A 81 -5.14 3.59 14.68
CA ASN A 81 -4.40 2.46 15.24
C ASN A 81 -4.06 1.38 14.20
N ILE A 82 -3.55 1.80 13.05
CA ILE A 82 -3.30 0.91 11.89
C ILE A 82 -1.83 0.52 11.77
N PRO A 83 -1.52 -0.79 11.77
CA PRO A 83 -0.19 -1.28 11.43
C PRO A 83 0.20 -0.84 10.02
N ASN A 84 1.41 -0.30 9.89
CA ASN A 84 1.96 0.01 8.58
C ASN A 84 3.47 -0.16 8.56
N ARG A 85 4.00 -0.35 7.35
CA ARG A 85 5.44 -0.44 7.12
C ARG A 85 5.78 0.09 5.74
N VAL A 86 6.84 0.89 5.68
CA VAL A 86 7.47 1.27 4.41
C VAL A 86 8.43 0.16 4.01
N ALA A 87 8.40 -0.26 2.75
CA ALA A 87 9.21 -1.33 2.17
C ALA A 87 10.70 -0.93 2.00
N PHE A 88 11.37 -0.55 3.09
CA PHE A 88 12.83 -0.36 3.15
C PHE A 88 13.56 -1.71 3.14
N ASN A 89 13.47 -2.42 2.01
CA ASN A 89 14.00 -3.76 1.80
C ASN A 89 15.46 -3.95 2.30
N ARG A 90 16.32 -2.95 2.10
CA ARG A 90 17.73 -3.01 2.54
C ARG A 90 17.88 -3.21 4.06
N ARG A 91 16.96 -2.73 4.89
CA ARG A 91 16.97 -2.94 6.36
C ARG A 91 16.75 -4.41 6.75
N PHE A 92 16.33 -5.24 5.80
CA PHE A 92 16.05 -6.66 6.00
C PHE A 92 17.06 -7.58 5.32
N MET A 93 18.03 -7.04 4.58
CA MET A 93 19.10 -7.85 3.98
C MET A 93 19.96 -8.50 5.08
N PRO A 94 20.30 -9.80 4.97
CA PRO A 94 21.07 -10.52 5.99
C PRO A 94 22.40 -9.84 6.35
N LEU A 95 23.08 -9.26 5.36
CA LEU A 95 24.33 -8.54 5.57
C LEU A 95 24.14 -7.30 6.46
N VAL A 96 23.10 -6.50 6.19
CA VAL A 96 22.84 -5.25 6.93
C VAL A 96 22.40 -5.54 8.36
N ARG A 97 21.65 -6.62 8.60
CA ARG A 97 21.19 -7.02 9.93
C ARG A 97 22.30 -7.54 10.85
N LYS A 98 23.48 -7.85 10.31
CA LYS A 98 24.65 -8.33 11.06
C LYS A 98 25.64 -7.22 11.42
N LEU A 99 25.43 -6.01 10.88
CA LEU A 99 26.20 -4.80 11.20
C LEU A 99 25.54 -4.08 12.38
#